data_AF-A0A7R9GID1-F1
#
_entry.id   AF-A0A7R9GID1-F1
#
_cell.length_a   1.000
_cell.length_b   1.000
_cell.length_c   1.000
_cell.angle_alpha   90.00
_cell.angle_beta   90.00
_cell.angle_gamma   90.00
#
_symmetry.space_group_name_H-M   'P 1'
#
loop_
_entity.id
_entity.type
_entity.pdbx_description
1 polymer ?
#
loop_
_entity_poly.entity_id
_entity_poly.type
_entity_poly.pdbx_seq_one_letter_code
_entity_poly.pdbx_strand_id
1 'polypeptide(L)'
;MKYLHSASILHRDIKPGNLLVNSDCVLKICDFGLARVEEPDEDVAMTQEVVTQYYRAPELLMGARHYGQAVDIWSVGCIFAELLGRRILFQAQTPIQQLDMITDLLGTPSAEEMKHACEGARLHMRRNGHKPPALTALYTLSPQATHEAVYLLSQMLVFDPVCFHESSRCRIKKKNMSKINPAIGPYLYTKPTNNSATNFWKRGKGFFLCTYYSRTYTKVLFSISCAEALRHPYLDEGRLRYHSCMCKCCHPTTCGGRQYTDDFEPVAPQHFDSSWEKELTTTQVVKERMHKYVLDRLNNGRVPLCINPQSAAFKSFASSTVAQPSELPPSPHHWE
;
A
#
# COMPACT_ATOMS: atom_id res chain seq x y z
N MET A 1 -4.19 0.60 -7.82
CA MET A 1 -2.79 0.99 -7.57
C MET A 1 -1.86 0.59 -8.73
N LYS A 2 -1.75 -0.69 -9.09
CA LYS A 2 -0.96 -1.16 -10.27
C LYS A 2 -1.10 -0.29 -11.52
N TYR A 3 -2.33 0.05 -11.90
CA TYR A 3 -2.60 0.94 -13.04
C TYR A 3 -1.96 2.34 -12.90
N LEU A 4 -2.06 2.97 -11.72
CA LEU A 4 -1.46 4.29 -11.46
C LEU A 4 0.06 4.21 -11.52
N HIS A 5 0.64 3.23 -10.82
CA HIS A 5 2.08 2.98 -10.79
C HIS A 5 2.65 2.69 -12.18
N SER A 6 1.95 1.92 -13.03
CA SER A 6 2.35 1.72 -14.42
C SER A 6 2.23 2.97 -15.30
N ALA A 7 1.45 3.97 -14.88
CA ALA A 7 1.42 5.28 -15.51
C ALA A 7 2.50 6.23 -14.94
N SER A 8 3.40 5.73 -14.07
CA SER A 8 4.35 6.53 -13.29
C SER A 8 3.70 7.57 -12.40
N ILE A 9 2.47 7.32 -11.90
CA ILE A 9 1.78 8.22 -10.97
C ILE A 9 1.92 7.66 -9.55
N LEU A 10 2.49 8.46 -8.65
CA LEU A 10 2.50 8.28 -7.20
C LEU A 10 1.29 9.01 -6.61
N HIS A 11 0.47 8.34 -5.80
CA HIS A 11 -0.70 9.00 -5.20
C HIS A 11 -0.34 9.82 -3.96
N ARG A 12 0.56 9.31 -3.11
CA ARG A 12 1.14 9.97 -1.92
C ARG A 12 0.18 10.33 -0.78
N ASP A 13 -1.11 10.02 -0.92
CA ASP A 13 -2.15 10.28 0.11
C ASP A 13 -3.23 9.19 0.11
N ILE A 14 -2.79 7.93 0.08
CA ILE A 14 -3.70 6.79 0.18
C ILE A 14 -4.12 6.62 1.64
N LYS A 15 -5.42 6.81 1.88
CA LYS A 15 -6.06 6.68 3.19
C LYS A 15 -7.53 6.29 3.01
N PRO A 16 -8.21 5.72 4.03
CA PRO A 16 -9.61 5.31 3.91
C PRO A 16 -10.54 6.42 3.41
N GLY A 17 -10.30 7.68 3.81
CA GLY A 17 -11.07 8.84 3.34
C GLY A 17 -10.98 9.10 1.83
N ASN A 18 -9.93 8.62 1.17
CA ASN A 18 -9.69 8.75 -0.27
C ASN A 18 -10.07 7.46 -1.04
N LEU A 19 -10.71 6.50 -0.38
CA LEU A 19 -11.22 5.26 -0.97
C LEU A 19 -12.75 5.29 -0.97
N LEU A 20 -13.33 5.71 -2.09
CA LEU A 20 -14.78 5.77 -2.26
C LEU A 20 -15.33 4.35 -2.47
N VAL A 21 -16.34 3.98 -1.71
CA VAL A 21 -17.01 2.67 -1.82
C VAL A 21 -18.51 2.89 -1.97
N ASN A 22 -19.14 2.19 -2.91
CA ASN A 22 -20.60 2.19 -3.08
C ASN A 22 -21.26 0.95 -2.45
N SER A 23 -22.59 0.85 -2.52
CA SER A 23 -23.37 -0.29 -1.99
C SER A 23 -23.01 -1.64 -2.62
N ASP A 24 -22.44 -1.64 -3.82
CA ASP A 24 -22.02 -2.85 -4.54
C ASP A 24 -20.57 -3.24 -4.19
N CYS A 25 -19.98 -2.61 -3.17
CA CYS A 25 -18.58 -2.76 -2.78
C CYS A 25 -17.58 -2.41 -3.90
N VAL A 26 -17.99 -1.56 -4.86
CA VAL A 26 -17.08 -1.03 -5.88
C VAL A 26 -16.23 0.06 -5.25
N LEU A 27 -14.93 -0.21 -5.14
CA LEU A 27 -13.93 0.73 -4.62
C LEU A 27 -13.32 1.57 -5.75
N LYS A 28 -13.22 2.87 -5.52
CA LYS A 28 -12.51 3.82 -6.39
C LYS A 28 -11.60 4.73 -5.56
N ILE A 29 -10.38 4.92 -6.05
CA ILE A 29 -9.43 5.88 -5.47
C ILE A 29 -9.82 7.29 -5.94
N CYS A 30 -9.82 8.25 -5.04
CA CYS A 30 -10.04 9.67 -5.34
C CYS A 30 -8.96 10.55 -4.70
N ASP A 31 -9.06 11.86 -4.92
CA ASP A 31 -8.17 12.89 -4.40
C ASP A 31 -6.71 12.79 -4.86
N PHE A 32 -6.50 13.17 -6.12
CA PHE A 32 -5.18 13.25 -6.74
C PHE A 32 -4.51 14.62 -6.52
N GLY A 33 -5.00 15.43 -5.56
CA GLY A 33 -4.46 16.78 -5.32
C GLY A 33 -3.00 16.78 -4.87
N LEU A 34 -2.55 15.66 -4.30
CA LEU A 34 -1.17 15.42 -3.90
C LEU A 34 -0.51 14.36 -4.79
N ALA A 35 -1.11 13.93 -5.89
CA ALA A 35 -0.46 12.97 -6.77
C ALA A 35 0.68 13.65 -7.56
N ARG A 36 1.73 12.88 -7.89
CA ARG A 36 2.82 13.35 -8.75
C ARG A 36 3.31 12.26 -9.68
N VAL A 37 3.89 12.68 -10.80
CA VAL A 37 4.67 11.77 -11.63
C VAL A 37 5.95 11.41 -10.89
N GLU A 38 6.29 10.12 -10.88
CA GLU A 38 7.54 9.59 -10.36
C GLU A 38 8.72 10.27 -11.08
N GLU A 39 9.64 10.84 -10.30
CA GLU A 39 10.82 11.51 -10.83
C GLU A 39 11.95 10.47 -11.01
N PRO A 40 12.34 10.12 -12.25
CA PRO A 40 13.41 9.16 -12.48
C PRO A 40 14.78 9.66 -12.02
N ASP A 41 15.00 10.97 -11.94
CA ASP A 41 16.27 11.54 -11.49
C ASP A 41 16.32 11.63 -9.95
N GLU A 42 17.20 10.84 -9.33
CA GLU A 42 17.38 10.83 -7.87
C GLU A 42 17.91 12.17 -7.32
N ASP A 43 18.57 12.98 -8.15
CA ASP A 43 19.10 14.28 -7.75
C ASP A 43 18.01 15.38 -7.71
N VAL A 44 16.84 15.12 -8.31
CA VAL A 44 15.71 16.05 -8.30
C VAL A 44 14.83 15.79 -7.09
N ALA A 45 14.79 16.77 -6.18
CA ALA A 45 14.00 16.68 -4.97
C ALA A 45 12.49 16.71 -5.26
N MET A 46 11.77 15.74 -4.71
CA MET A 46 10.31 15.72 -4.68
C MET A 46 9.80 16.39 -3.41
N THR A 47 8.80 17.27 -3.58
CA THR A 47 8.25 18.11 -2.51
C THR A 47 7.56 17.26 -1.45
N GLN A 48 7.84 17.57 -0.19
CA GLN A 48 7.15 16.98 0.95
C GLN A 48 5.96 17.87 1.32
N GLU A 49 4.76 17.35 1.13
CA GLU A 49 3.52 18.07 1.51
C GLU A 49 3.05 17.58 2.88
N VAL A 50 2.60 18.51 3.71
CA VAL A 50 2.28 18.24 5.12
C VAL A 50 0.77 18.06 5.27
N VAL A 51 0.33 16.82 5.46
CA VAL A 51 -1.07 16.36 5.47
C VAL A 51 -1.18 15.16 6.43
N THR A 52 -2.34 14.50 6.51
CA THR A 52 -2.64 13.32 7.35
C THR A 52 -1.47 12.32 7.46
N GLN A 53 -1.04 12.02 8.70
CA GLN A 53 0.21 11.28 8.95
C GLN A 53 0.06 9.77 9.17
N TYR A 54 -1.14 9.27 9.49
CA TYR A 54 -1.33 7.88 10.00
C TYR A 54 -0.94 6.80 8.98
N TYR A 55 -1.07 7.10 7.70
CA TYR A 55 -0.78 6.19 6.58
C TYR A 55 0.52 6.55 5.87
N ARG A 56 1.25 7.57 6.35
CA ARG A 56 2.46 8.07 5.70
C ARG A 56 3.63 7.11 5.89
N ALA A 57 4.37 6.88 4.81
CA ALA A 57 5.54 6.01 4.78
C ALA A 57 6.72 6.59 5.58
N PRO A 58 7.56 5.75 6.21
CA PRO A 58 8.65 6.20 7.08
C PRO A 58 9.68 7.08 6.37
N GLU A 59 9.99 6.83 5.10
CA GLU A 59 10.89 7.66 4.29
C GLU A 59 10.39 9.10 4.13
N LEU A 60 9.08 9.28 4.00
CA LEU A 60 8.46 10.61 3.96
C LEU A 60 8.54 11.29 5.34
N LEU A 61 8.31 10.55 6.42
CA LEU A 61 8.43 11.06 7.80
C LEU A 61 9.88 11.43 8.15
N MET A 62 10.84 10.70 7.62
CA MET A 62 12.27 10.91 7.83
C MET A 62 12.87 12.01 6.94
N GLY A 63 12.08 12.67 6.08
CA GLY A 63 12.60 13.79 5.28
C GLY A 63 13.28 13.38 3.98
N ALA A 64 13.03 12.17 3.45
CA ALA A 64 13.62 11.73 2.19
C ALA A 64 13.20 12.66 1.04
N ARG A 65 14.20 13.09 0.26
CA ARG A 65 14.02 13.99 -0.89
C ARG A 65 13.59 13.25 -2.16
N HIS A 66 13.87 11.96 -2.23
CA HIS A 66 13.46 11.08 -3.32
C HIS A 66 12.81 9.84 -2.72
N TYR A 67 11.73 9.37 -3.36
CA TYR A 67 10.90 8.26 -2.91
C TYR A 67 10.16 7.66 -4.12
N GLY A 68 9.68 6.42 -4.00
CA GLY A 68 9.06 5.72 -5.13
C GLY A 68 7.64 5.27 -4.86
N GLN A 69 7.14 4.41 -5.74
CA GLN A 69 5.81 3.76 -5.67
C GLN A 69 5.52 3.06 -4.33
N ALA A 70 6.55 2.68 -3.59
CA ALA A 70 6.42 2.00 -2.31
C ALA A 70 5.73 2.83 -1.22
N VAL A 71 5.76 4.17 -1.30
CA VAL A 71 5.04 5.03 -0.33
C VAL A 71 3.53 4.73 -0.33
N ASP A 72 2.99 4.42 -1.50
CA ASP A 72 1.58 4.06 -1.66
C ASP A 72 1.31 2.63 -1.16
N ILE A 73 2.28 1.71 -1.30
CA ILE A 73 2.17 0.33 -0.81
C ILE A 73 2.21 0.28 0.71
N TRP A 74 3.07 1.08 1.33
CA TRP A 74 3.07 1.28 2.78
C TRP A 74 1.69 1.73 3.27
N SER A 75 1.12 2.75 2.61
CA SER A 75 -0.20 3.27 2.92
C SER A 75 -1.29 2.20 2.81
N VAL A 76 -1.25 1.38 1.74
CA VAL A 76 -2.13 0.22 1.56
C VAL A 76 -1.93 -0.81 2.68
N GLY A 77 -0.69 -1.06 3.12
CA GLY A 77 -0.37 -1.92 4.26
C GLY A 77 -1.02 -1.44 5.56
N CYS A 78 -0.93 -0.14 5.87
CA CYS A 78 -1.60 0.46 7.02
C CYS A 78 -3.12 0.28 6.97
N ILE A 79 -3.74 0.51 5.81
CA ILE A 79 -5.19 0.29 5.61
C ILE A 79 -5.54 -1.19 5.76
N PHE A 80 -4.71 -2.09 5.23
CA PHE A 80 -4.93 -3.52 5.35
C PHE A 80 -4.87 -3.98 6.82
N ALA A 81 -3.89 -3.51 7.59
CA ALA A 81 -3.83 -3.74 9.03
C ALA A 81 -5.05 -3.19 9.77
N GLU A 82 -5.53 -2.01 9.40
CA GLU A 82 -6.73 -1.40 9.97
C GLU A 82 -8.00 -2.20 9.65
N LEU A 83 -8.12 -2.73 8.44
CA LEU A 83 -9.25 -3.60 8.07
C LEU A 83 -9.24 -4.91 8.88
N LEU A 84 -8.06 -5.47 9.14
CA LEU A 84 -7.90 -6.64 10.01
C LEU A 84 -8.24 -6.31 11.47
N GLY A 85 -7.66 -5.23 12.01
CA GLY A 85 -7.73 -4.88 13.42
C GLY A 85 -8.89 -3.99 13.84
N ARG A 86 -9.66 -3.44 12.89
CA ARG A 86 -10.74 -2.45 13.09
C ARG A 86 -10.32 -1.19 13.85
N ARG A 87 -9.02 -0.89 13.84
CA ARG A 87 -8.39 0.28 14.46
C ARG A 87 -7.22 0.76 13.61
N ILE A 88 -6.99 2.06 13.60
CA ILE A 88 -5.82 2.67 12.93
C ILE A 88 -4.55 2.03 13.49
N LEU A 89 -3.66 1.56 12.60
CA LEU A 89 -2.44 0.85 13.00
C LEU A 89 -1.47 1.77 13.77
N PHE A 90 -1.24 2.97 13.23
CA PHE A 90 -0.34 3.98 13.79
C PHE A 90 -1.12 5.28 14.03
N GLN A 91 -1.71 5.41 15.22
CA GLN A 91 -2.53 6.56 15.60
C GLN A 91 -1.70 7.61 16.35
N ALA A 92 -0.76 8.25 15.67
CA ALA A 92 0.12 9.26 16.27
C ALA A 92 -0.40 10.69 16.12
N GLN A 93 -0.06 11.58 17.04
CA GLN A 93 -0.39 13.01 16.99
C GLN A 93 0.68 13.84 16.27
N THR A 94 1.91 13.35 16.17
CA THR A 94 3.02 14.06 15.51
C THR A 94 3.81 13.14 14.58
N PRO A 95 4.56 13.68 13.59
CA PRO A 95 5.41 12.87 12.70
C PRO A 95 6.47 12.08 13.46
N ILE A 96 7.01 12.66 14.54
CA ILE A 96 7.99 12.02 15.42
C ILE A 96 7.35 10.84 16.15
N GLN A 97 6.17 11.04 16.74
CA GLN A 97 5.45 9.96 17.40
C GLN A 97 5.04 8.85 16.41
N GLN A 98 4.67 9.23 15.19
CA GLN A 98 4.37 8.28 14.11
C GLN A 98 5.59 7.40 13.82
N LEU A 99 6.77 8.02 13.68
CA LEU A 99 8.02 7.31 13.45
C LEU A 99 8.38 6.41 14.63
N ASP A 100 8.19 6.86 15.88
CA ASP A 100 8.41 6.04 17.08
C ASP A 100 7.52 4.80 17.11
N MET A 101 6.22 4.93 16.78
CA MET A 101 5.29 3.80 16.71
C MET A 101 5.67 2.81 15.60
N ILE A 102 6.16 3.31 14.46
CA ILE A 102 6.67 2.49 13.36
C ILE A 102 7.90 1.70 13.85
N THR A 103 8.85 2.37 14.51
CA THR A 103 10.06 1.76 15.08
C THR A 103 9.72 0.74 16.16
N ASP A 104 8.68 0.95 16.96
CA ASP A 104 8.24 -0.03 17.97
C ASP A 104 7.73 -1.34 17.33
N LEU A 105 7.15 -1.26 16.12
CA LEU A 105 6.68 -2.44 15.39
C LEU A 105 7.81 -3.11 14.58
N LEU A 106 8.57 -2.32 13.81
CA LEU A 106 9.55 -2.81 12.84
C LEU A 106 10.97 -2.95 13.41
N GLY A 107 11.23 -2.40 14.59
CA GLY A 107 12.57 -2.28 15.16
C GLY A 107 13.30 -1.03 14.69
N THR A 108 14.50 -0.80 15.22
CA THR A 108 15.34 0.34 14.82
C THR A 108 15.86 0.14 13.39
N PRO A 109 15.63 1.11 12.47
CA PRO A 109 16.15 1.00 11.11
C PRO A 109 17.69 0.98 11.11
N SER A 110 18.25 0.25 10.15
CA SER A 110 19.68 0.21 9.88
C SER A 110 20.19 1.53 9.27
N ALA A 111 21.51 1.71 9.23
CA ALA A 111 22.12 2.89 8.61
C ALA A 111 21.77 3.02 7.12
N GLU A 112 21.68 1.89 6.41
CA GLU A 112 21.27 1.84 5.01
C GLU A 112 19.82 2.25 4.82
N GLU A 113 18.91 1.77 5.69
CA GLU A 113 17.50 2.16 5.65
C GLU A 113 17.28 3.65 5.99
N MET A 114 18.23 4.29 6.66
CA MET A 114 18.24 5.72 6.97
C MET A 114 19.11 6.55 6.00
N LYS A 115 19.62 5.96 4.90
CA LYS A 115 20.56 6.65 4.00
C LYS A 115 19.99 7.97 3.45
N HIS A 116 18.69 8.00 3.17
CA HIS A 116 17.99 9.16 2.62
C HIS A 116 17.30 10.04 3.69
N ALA A 117 17.38 9.65 4.96
CA ALA A 117 16.79 10.42 6.06
C ALA A 117 17.52 11.75 6.28
N CYS A 118 16.78 12.77 6.71
CA CYS A 118 17.35 14.04 7.16
C CYS A 118 18.11 13.86 8.48
N GLU A 119 18.98 14.82 8.80
CA GLU A 119 19.84 14.72 9.99
C GLU A 119 19.04 14.68 11.30
N GLY A 120 17.96 15.45 11.40
CA GLY A 120 17.07 15.44 12.57
C GLY A 120 16.45 14.06 12.83
N ALA A 121 15.96 13.40 11.78
CA ALA A 121 15.40 12.05 11.88
C ALA A 121 16.47 11.00 12.27
N ARG A 122 17.68 11.08 11.69
CA ARG A 122 18.80 10.18 12.03
C ARG A 122 19.21 10.33 13.50
N LEU A 123 19.33 11.57 13.99
CA LEU A 123 19.68 11.84 15.38
C LEU A 123 18.61 11.32 16.34
N HIS A 124 17.33 11.53 16.03
CA HIS A 124 16.22 11.02 16.82
C HIS A 124 16.24 9.48 16.91
N MET A 125 16.40 8.79 15.78
CA MET A 125 16.49 7.32 15.74
C MET A 125 17.69 6.78 16.53
N ARG A 126 18.86 7.42 16.41
CA ARG A 126 20.07 7.01 17.16
C ARG A 126 19.94 7.21 18.66
N ARG A 127 19.22 8.24 19.09
CA ARG A 127 19.01 8.54 20.52
C ARG A 127 18.14 7.50 21.22
N ASN A 128 17.18 6.90 20.52
CA ASN A 128 16.18 6.00 21.10
C ASN A 128 16.69 4.57 21.36
N GLY A 129 17.99 4.30 21.11
CA GLY A 129 18.61 2.99 21.31
C GLY A 129 18.12 1.94 20.31
N HIS A 130 18.77 0.77 20.29
CA HIS A 130 18.38 -0.33 19.41
C HIS A 130 17.14 -1.06 19.97
N LYS A 131 16.10 -1.20 19.15
CA LYS A 131 14.87 -1.95 19.43
C LYS A 131 14.75 -3.13 18.45
N PRO A 132 14.46 -4.36 18.92
CA PRO A 132 14.18 -5.48 18.05
C PRO A 132 12.79 -5.37 17.40
N PRO A 133 12.57 -5.97 16.21
CA PRO A 133 11.27 -6.01 15.56
C PRO A 133 10.22 -6.77 16.39
N ALA A 134 9.01 -6.24 16.46
CA ALA A 134 7.86 -6.81 17.18
C ALA A 134 6.76 -7.31 16.25
N LEU A 135 7.11 -7.87 15.08
CA LEU A 135 6.16 -8.30 14.04
C LEU A 135 5.13 -9.34 14.51
N THR A 136 5.39 -10.05 15.61
CA THR A 136 4.39 -10.95 16.24
C THR A 136 3.12 -10.20 16.66
N ALA A 137 3.20 -8.89 16.92
CA ALA A 137 2.04 -8.05 17.20
C ALA A 137 1.03 -8.04 16.04
N LEU A 138 1.46 -8.24 14.79
CA LEU A 138 0.56 -8.29 13.64
C LEU A 138 -0.42 -9.48 13.69
N TYR A 139 -0.02 -10.60 14.29
CA TYR A 139 -0.92 -11.75 14.52
C TYR A 139 -2.01 -11.45 15.55
N THR A 140 -1.82 -10.43 16.38
CA THR A 140 -2.80 -10.02 17.40
C THR A 140 -3.83 -9.03 16.89
N LEU A 141 -3.69 -8.56 15.64
CA LEU A 141 -4.65 -7.64 15.02
C LEU A 141 -6.05 -8.25 14.95
N SER A 142 -6.16 -9.54 14.61
CA SER A 142 -7.44 -10.24 14.54
C SER A 142 -7.28 -11.72 14.88
N PRO A 143 -8.22 -12.33 15.61
CA PRO A 143 -8.27 -13.79 15.80
C PRO A 143 -8.36 -14.58 14.48
N GLN A 144 -8.78 -13.93 13.40
CA GLN A 144 -8.94 -14.51 12.07
C GLN A 144 -7.74 -14.24 11.14
N ALA A 145 -6.71 -13.51 11.61
CA ALA A 145 -5.54 -13.19 10.81
C ALA A 145 -4.79 -14.48 10.44
N THR A 146 -4.78 -14.83 9.14
CA THR A 146 -4.05 -15.98 8.65
C THR A 146 -2.55 -15.67 8.56
N HIS A 147 -1.72 -16.71 8.50
CA HIS A 147 -0.28 -16.53 8.32
C HIS A 147 0.04 -15.79 7.02
N GLU A 148 -0.68 -16.09 5.95
CA GLU A 148 -0.53 -15.46 4.63
C GLU A 148 -0.94 -13.98 4.66
N ALA A 149 -1.96 -13.62 5.44
CA ALA A 149 -2.37 -12.23 5.64
C ALA A 149 -1.27 -11.42 6.31
N VAL A 150 -0.74 -11.94 7.42
CA VAL A 150 0.33 -11.29 8.18
C VAL A 150 1.62 -11.25 7.38
N TYR A 151 1.93 -12.30 6.61
CA TYR A 151 3.10 -12.32 5.75
C TYR A 151 3.02 -11.23 4.67
N LEU A 152 1.91 -11.14 3.93
CA LEU A 152 1.69 -10.05 2.98
C LEU A 152 1.82 -8.68 3.64
N LEU A 153 1.20 -8.50 4.81
CA LEU A 153 1.27 -7.24 5.55
C LEU A 153 2.70 -6.88 5.96
N SER A 154 3.49 -7.86 6.43
CA SER A 154 4.89 -7.66 6.80
C SER A 154 5.79 -7.30 5.61
N GLN A 155 5.39 -7.66 4.39
CA GLN A 155 6.09 -7.26 3.17
C GLN A 155 5.69 -5.86 2.67
N MET A 156 4.50 -5.38 3.04
CA MET A 156 4.05 -4.01 2.75
C MET A 156 4.60 -2.97 3.74
N LEU A 157 4.92 -3.39 4.97
CA LEU A 157 5.41 -2.53 6.06
C LEU A 157 6.91 -2.72 6.31
N VAL A 158 7.75 -2.00 5.56
CA VAL A 158 9.22 -2.00 5.72
C VAL A 158 9.80 -0.57 5.61
N PHE A 159 11.00 -0.31 6.15
CA PHE A 159 11.64 1.02 6.13
C PHE A 159 12.23 1.40 4.77
N ASP A 160 13.01 0.52 4.12
CA ASP A 160 13.62 0.81 2.82
C ASP A 160 12.97 -0.04 1.72
N PRO A 161 12.32 0.59 0.73
CA PRO A 161 11.80 -0.12 -0.41
C PRO A 161 12.84 -0.54 -1.46
N VAL A 162 14.06 -0.01 -1.38
CA VAL A 162 15.13 -0.15 -2.39
C VAL A 162 16.29 -1.02 -1.90
N CYS A 163 16.14 -1.78 -0.82
CA CYS A 163 17.17 -2.75 -0.43
C CYS A 163 17.17 -3.97 -1.38
N PHE A 164 17.34 -3.74 -2.69
CA PHE A 164 17.66 -4.76 -3.67
C PHE A 164 19.15 -5.09 -3.51
N HIS A 165 19.50 -5.92 -2.52
CA HIS A 165 20.80 -6.57 -2.56
C HIS A 165 20.81 -7.54 -3.74
N GLU A 166 21.36 -7.10 -4.87
CA GLU A 166 21.68 -7.92 -6.04
C GLU A 166 22.72 -9.03 -5.71
N SER A 167 23.16 -9.11 -4.46
CA SER A 167 24.02 -10.14 -3.89
C SER A 167 23.22 -11.18 -3.09
N SER A 168 22.21 -11.81 -3.71
CA SER A 168 21.82 -13.19 -3.42
C SER A 168 20.82 -13.66 -4.47
N ARG A 169 21.33 -14.05 -5.63
CA ARG A 169 20.79 -15.26 -6.27
C ARG A 169 20.75 -16.34 -5.19
N CYS A 170 19.59 -16.56 -4.57
CA CYS A 170 19.20 -17.87 -4.09
C CYS A 170 19.05 -18.76 -5.34
N ARG A 171 20.18 -19.04 -6.00
CA ARG A 171 20.37 -20.28 -6.73
C ARG A 171 20.17 -21.33 -5.65
N ILE A 172 19.01 -21.98 -5.66
CA ILE A 172 18.88 -23.33 -5.19
C ILE A 172 20.03 -24.08 -5.86
N LYS A 173 21.16 -24.25 -5.17
CA LYS A 173 22.23 -25.09 -5.68
C LYS A 173 21.61 -26.48 -5.71
N LYS A 174 21.29 -26.95 -6.92
CA LYS A 174 20.99 -28.35 -7.26
C LYS A 174 22.21 -29.24 -6.94
N LYS A 175 22.67 -29.27 -5.69
CA LYS A 175 23.66 -30.23 -5.21
C LYS A 175 23.01 -30.99 -4.07
N ASN A 176 22.34 -32.07 -4.48
CA ASN A 176 21.77 -33.21 -3.72
C ASN A 176 20.34 -33.58 -4.13
N MET A 177 19.91 -33.25 -5.35
CA MET A 177 18.69 -33.80 -5.96
C MET A 177 18.92 -35.15 -6.68
N SER A 178 20.03 -35.84 -6.43
CA SER A 178 20.32 -37.17 -7.01
C SER A 178 19.94 -38.34 -6.10
N LYS A 179 19.23 -38.10 -4.98
CA LYS A 179 18.71 -39.16 -4.10
C LYS A 179 17.23 -39.06 -3.77
N ILE A 180 16.46 -38.23 -4.48
CA ILE A 180 15.00 -38.19 -4.34
C ILE A 180 14.38 -38.77 -5.61
N ASN A 181 13.63 -39.86 -5.41
CA ASN A 181 12.96 -40.68 -6.42
C ASN A 181 12.13 -39.79 -7.39
N PRO A 182 12.19 -39.97 -8.73
CA PRO A 182 11.64 -39.00 -9.68
C PRO A 182 10.11 -39.05 -9.89
N ALA A 183 9.34 -39.59 -8.94
CA ALA A 183 7.91 -39.84 -9.10
C ALA A 183 6.99 -38.76 -8.51
N ILE A 184 7.45 -37.52 -8.28
CA ILE A 184 6.59 -36.45 -7.76
C ILE A 184 6.79 -35.16 -8.56
N GLY A 185 6.02 -35.05 -9.64
CA GLY A 185 5.68 -33.79 -10.29
C GLY A 185 4.58 -33.03 -9.51
N PRO A 186 4.21 -31.81 -9.94
CA PRO A 186 3.76 -30.75 -9.04
C PRO A 186 2.24 -30.71 -8.90
N TYR A 187 1.66 -31.60 -8.11
CA TYR A 187 0.30 -31.45 -7.56
C TYR A 187 0.21 -32.27 -6.27
N LEU A 188 -0.35 -31.69 -5.20
CA LEU A 188 -1.59 -32.17 -4.58
C LEU A 188 -1.81 -31.53 -3.20
N TYR A 189 -2.80 -30.64 -3.17
CA TYR A 189 -3.79 -30.62 -2.10
C TYR A 189 -4.24 -32.06 -1.80
N THR A 190 -4.19 -32.49 -0.55
CA THR A 190 -5.09 -33.53 -0.05
C THR A 190 -5.78 -32.99 1.20
N LYS A 191 -7.10 -32.81 1.11
CA LYS A 191 -7.96 -32.66 2.30
C LYS A 191 -7.77 -33.92 3.15
N PRO A 192 -7.62 -33.83 4.48
CA PRO A 192 -7.74 -35.01 5.30
C PRO A 192 -9.22 -35.42 5.31
N THR A 193 -9.52 -36.52 4.65
CA THR A 193 -10.69 -37.33 4.94
C THR A 193 -10.48 -38.00 6.30
N ASN A 194 -11.56 -38.05 7.10
CA ASN A 194 -11.70 -38.68 8.42
C ASN A 194 -11.35 -37.83 9.65
N ASN A 195 -12.39 -37.21 10.22
CA ASN A 195 -12.78 -37.09 11.64
C ASN A 195 -11.75 -37.14 12.79
N SER A 196 -10.51 -36.69 12.61
CA SER A 196 -9.55 -36.49 13.72
C SER A 196 -8.98 -35.07 13.83
N ALA A 197 -9.38 -34.14 12.96
CA ALA A 197 -8.88 -32.77 12.94
C ALA A 197 -9.48 -31.83 14.02
N THR A 198 -10.48 -32.28 14.79
CA THR A 198 -11.15 -31.43 15.80
C THR A 198 -10.48 -31.43 17.17
N ASN A 199 -9.42 -32.22 17.39
CA ASN A 199 -8.78 -32.32 18.71
C ASN A 199 -7.31 -31.86 18.79
N PHE A 200 -6.68 -31.44 17.69
CA PHE A 200 -5.29 -30.94 17.74
C PHE A 200 -5.17 -29.48 18.19
N TRP A 201 -6.27 -28.71 18.13
CA TRP A 201 -6.32 -27.31 18.57
C TRP A 201 -6.62 -27.12 20.07
N LYS A 202 -6.85 -28.21 20.83
CA LYS A 202 -7.30 -28.15 22.24
C LYS A 202 -6.23 -28.39 23.30
N ARG A 203 -4.95 -28.57 22.96
CA ARG A 203 -3.88 -28.69 23.95
C ARG A 203 -2.83 -27.63 23.72
N GLY A 204 -2.80 -26.64 24.62
CA GLY A 204 -1.90 -25.49 24.62
C GLY A 204 -0.42 -25.88 24.56
N LYS A 205 0.06 -26.09 23.35
CA LYS A 205 1.47 -26.14 22.96
C LYS A 205 1.64 -25.23 21.76
N GLY A 206 1.45 -23.92 22.00
CA GLY A 206 2.18 -22.91 21.25
C GLY A 206 3.68 -23.13 21.48
N PHE A 207 4.52 -22.74 20.51
CA PHE A 207 5.96 -23.01 20.43
C PHE A 207 6.36 -24.40 19.92
N PHE A 208 6.16 -24.74 18.64
CA PHE A 208 7.02 -25.77 18.01
C PHE A 208 7.30 -25.62 16.50
N LEU A 209 6.88 -24.53 15.85
CA LEU A 209 7.32 -24.20 14.48
C LEU A 209 8.25 -22.97 14.39
N CYS A 210 8.67 -22.40 15.52
CA CYS A 210 9.66 -21.31 15.54
C CYS A 210 11.11 -21.85 15.55
N THR A 211 11.33 -23.12 15.86
CA THR A 211 12.67 -23.69 16.08
C THR A 211 13.27 -24.42 14.88
N TYR A 212 12.52 -24.70 13.81
CA TYR A 212 13.10 -25.26 12.57
C TYR A 212 13.67 -24.20 11.62
N TYR A 213 13.52 -22.91 11.95
CA TYR A 213 14.10 -21.78 11.23
C TYR A 213 15.31 -21.15 11.96
N SER A 214 15.91 -21.88 12.91
CA SER A 214 17.09 -21.46 13.65
C SER A 214 18.38 -21.95 12.96
N ARG A 215 19.05 -21.06 12.20
CA ARG A 215 20.51 -20.77 12.29
C ARG A 215 21.20 -20.17 11.05
N THR A 216 20.55 -19.94 9.91
CA THR A 216 21.28 -19.35 8.75
C THR A 216 20.47 -18.51 7.78
N TYR A 217 19.19 -18.24 8.04
CA TYR A 217 18.34 -17.51 7.09
C TYR A 217 17.45 -16.50 7.81
N THR A 218 18.01 -15.34 8.15
CA THR A 218 17.22 -14.12 8.25
C THR A 218 16.64 -13.87 6.86
N LYS A 219 15.37 -14.23 6.63
CA LYS A 219 14.63 -13.72 5.48
C LYS A 219 14.57 -12.21 5.68
N VAL A 220 15.43 -11.49 4.97
CA VAL A 220 15.32 -10.03 4.84
C VAL A 220 13.95 -9.78 4.22
N LEU A 221 13.07 -9.08 4.94
CA LEU A 221 11.78 -8.65 4.41
C LEU A 221 12.07 -7.48 3.48
N PHE A 222 11.77 -7.66 2.19
CA PHE A 222 11.87 -6.61 1.20
C PHE A 222 10.50 -6.00 0.97
N SER A 223 10.46 -4.70 0.67
CA SER A 223 9.24 -4.06 0.20
C SER A 223 8.81 -4.74 -1.09
N ILE A 224 7.51 -4.96 -1.22
CA ILE A 224 6.91 -5.52 -2.42
C ILE A 224 6.31 -4.40 -3.27
N SER A 225 6.53 -4.48 -4.58
CA SER A 225 5.78 -3.67 -5.54
C SER A 225 4.30 -4.06 -5.55
N CYS A 226 3.45 -3.20 -6.11
CA CYS A 226 2.03 -3.55 -6.30
C CYS A 226 1.85 -4.85 -7.10
N ALA A 227 2.68 -5.08 -8.12
CA ALA A 227 2.64 -6.29 -8.94
C ALA A 227 3.06 -7.55 -8.17
N GLU A 228 3.99 -7.44 -7.23
CA GLU A 228 4.36 -8.55 -6.35
C GLU A 228 3.31 -8.83 -5.29
N ALA A 229 2.75 -7.79 -4.67
CA ALA A 229 1.63 -7.92 -3.74
C ALA A 229 0.46 -8.65 -4.39
N LEU A 230 0.12 -8.30 -5.64
CA LEU A 230 -0.95 -8.92 -6.39
C LEU A 230 -0.69 -10.41 -6.69
N ARG A 231 0.57 -10.85 -6.80
CA ARG A 231 0.93 -12.27 -6.98
C ARG A 231 0.96 -13.07 -5.68
N HIS A 232 0.70 -12.42 -4.54
CA HIS A 232 0.77 -13.07 -3.25
C HIS A 232 -0.42 -14.03 -3.04
N PRO A 233 -0.22 -15.28 -2.58
CA PRO A 233 -1.27 -16.30 -2.47
C PRO A 233 -2.48 -15.89 -1.63
N TYR A 234 -2.27 -15.02 -0.63
CA TYR A 234 -3.35 -14.44 0.19
C TYR A 234 -4.45 -13.75 -0.66
N LEU A 235 -4.08 -13.16 -1.81
CA LEU A 235 -5.00 -12.42 -2.65
C LEU A 235 -5.69 -13.30 -3.72
N ASP A 236 -5.26 -14.53 -3.93
CA ASP A 236 -5.80 -15.38 -5.01
C ASP A 236 -7.30 -15.62 -4.86
N GLU A 237 -7.73 -16.01 -3.66
CA GLU A 237 -9.14 -16.28 -3.38
C GLU A 237 -9.97 -14.99 -3.41
N GLY A 238 -9.44 -13.89 -2.84
CA GLY A 238 -10.08 -12.58 -2.86
C GLY A 238 -10.29 -12.04 -4.28
N ARG A 239 -9.25 -12.16 -5.12
CA ARG A 239 -9.28 -11.82 -6.53
C ARG A 239 -10.32 -12.62 -7.28
N LEU A 240 -10.31 -13.95 -7.13
CA LEU A 240 -11.26 -14.80 -7.82
C LEU A 240 -12.70 -14.45 -7.42
N ARG A 241 -12.95 -14.22 -6.12
CA ARG A 241 -14.27 -13.76 -5.63
C ARG A 241 -14.67 -12.45 -6.27
N TYR A 242 -13.80 -11.45 -6.26
CA TYR A 242 -14.06 -10.16 -6.89
C TYR A 242 -14.41 -10.32 -8.37
N HIS A 243 -13.62 -11.10 -9.11
CA HIS A 243 -13.86 -11.42 -10.53
C HIS A 243 -14.96 -12.46 -10.77
N SER A 244 -15.60 -13.01 -9.74
CA SER A 244 -16.76 -13.90 -9.86
C SER A 244 -18.11 -13.22 -9.62
N CYS A 245 -18.17 -12.14 -8.82
CA CYS A 245 -19.44 -11.47 -8.54
C CYS A 245 -19.42 -9.94 -8.38
N MET A 246 -18.27 -9.30 -8.14
CA MET A 246 -18.23 -7.87 -7.76
C MET A 246 -17.70 -6.95 -8.87
N CYS A 247 -16.80 -7.46 -9.73
CA CYS A 247 -16.17 -6.63 -10.74
C CYS A 247 -17.13 -6.24 -11.87
N LYS A 248 -16.85 -5.12 -12.54
CA LYS A 248 -17.54 -4.69 -13.76
C LYS A 248 -16.88 -5.15 -15.06
N CYS A 249 -15.67 -5.69 -14.99
CA CYS A 249 -14.90 -6.16 -16.16
C CYS A 249 -15.24 -7.60 -16.58
N CYS A 250 -15.96 -8.36 -15.74
CA CYS A 250 -16.46 -9.69 -16.09
C CYS A 250 -17.99 -9.64 -16.09
N HIS A 251 -18.63 -10.21 -17.12
CA HIS A 251 -20.07 -10.06 -17.35
C HIS A 251 -20.79 -11.41 -17.24
N PRO A 252 -22.03 -11.46 -16.72
CA PRO A 252 -22.88 -12.63 -16.85
C PRO A 252 -23.16 -12.95 -18.31
N THR A 253 -23.19 -14.24 -18.65
CA THR A 253 -23.56 -14.74 -19.97
C THR A 253 -25.02 -15.20 -19.97
N THR A 254 -25.65 -15.23 -21.15
CA THR A 254 -27.06 -15.64 -21.31
C THR A 254 -27.33 -17.09 -20.91
N CYS A 255 -26.30 -17.95 -20.89
CA CYS A 255 -26.39 -19.35 -20.47
C CYS A 255 -26.11 -19.57 -18.97
N GLY A 256 -26.03 -18.51 -18.16
CA GLY A 256 -25.84 -18.61 -16.70
C GLY A 256 -24.39 -18.77 -16.25
N GLY A 257 -23.41 -18.68 -17.16
CA GLY A 257 -21.98 -18.57 -16.82
C GLY A 257 -21.51 -17.11 -16.67
N ARG A 258 -20.22 -16.91 -16.36
CA ARG A 258 -19.58 -15.59 -16.37
C ARG A 258 -18.47 -15.55 -17.41
N GLN A 259 -18.44 -14.50 -18.24
CA GLN A 259 -17.33 -14.22 -19.15
C GLN A 259 -16.29 -13.39 -18.41
N TYR A 260 -15.09 -13.93 -18.26
CA TYR A 260 -13.98 -13.29 -17.58
C TYR A 260 -13.18 -12.42 -18.56
N THR A 261 -12.67 -11.29 -18.08
CA THR A 261 -11.65 -10.52 -18.82
C THR A 261 -10.34 -11.30 -18.87
N ASP A 262 -9.59 -11.13 -19.96
CA ASP A 262 -8.29 -11.79 -20.15
C ASP A 262 -7.21 -11.21 -19.22
N ASP A 263 -7.35 -9.94 -18.83
CA ASP A 263 -6.48 -9.27 -17.88
C ASP A 263 -7.29 -8.75 -16.68
N PHE A 264 -7.04 -9.34 -15.51
CA PHE A 264 -7.63 -8.92 -14.23
C PHE A 264 -6.99 -7.67 -13.65
N GLU A 265 -5.82 -7.28 -14.14
CA GLU A 265 -4.98 -6.26 -13.55
C GLU A 265 -4.29 -5.40 -14.63
N PRO A 266 -5.09 -4.65 -15.41
CA PRO A 266 -4.55 -3.87 -16.50
C PRO A 266 -3.55 -2.83 -16.00
N VAL A 267 -2.55 -2.59 -16.84
CA VAL A 267 -1.62 -1.48 -16.74
C VAL A 267 -2.11 -0.30 -17.58
N ALA A 268 -1.64 0.89 -17.27
CA ALA A 268 -1.88 2.05 -18.12
C ALA A 268 -1.19 1.85 -19.47
N PRO A 269 -1.86 2.18 -20.59
CA PRO A 269 -1.30 1.99 -21.92
C PRO A 269 -0.11 2.93 -22.21
N GLN A 270 -0.03 4.05 -21.47
CA GLN A 270 1.01 5.05 -21.59
C GLN A 270 1.29 5.67 -20.22
N HIS A 271 2.51 6.18 -20.04
CA HIS A 271 2.87 7.00 -18.89
C HIS A 271 2.02 8.27 -18.87
N PHE A 272 1.81 8.81 -17.67
CA PHE A 272 1.13 10.09 -17.51
C PHE A 272 2.04 11.22 -17.99
N ASP A 273 1.53 12.03 -18.91
CA ASP A 273 2.24 13.19 -19.42
C ASP A 273 1.99 14.40 -18.51
N SER A 274 2.98 14.76 -17.70
CA SER A 274 2.97 15.95 -16.85
C SER A 274 3.52 17.20 -17.56
N SER A 275 3.81 17.15 -18.87
CA SER A 275 4.33 18.30 -19.61
C SER A 275 3.40 19.51 -19.55
N TRP A 276 2.08 19.28 -19.53
CA TRP A 276 1.08 20.34 -19.33
C TRP A 276 1.36 21.12 -18.04
N GLU A 277 1.69 20.47 -16.92
CA GLU A 277 1.93 21.18 -15.65
C GLU A 277 3.07 22.20 -15.74
N LYS A 278 4.09 21.94 -16.57
CA LYS A 278 5.22 22.87 -16.78
C LYS A 278 4.79 24.20 -17.41
N GLU A 279 3.65 24.21 -18.09
CA GLU A 279 3.08 25.39 -18.74
C GLU A 279 2.18 26.21 -17.78
N LEU A 280 1.88 25.69 -16.58
CA LEU A 280 1.03 26.34 -15.57
C LEU A 280 1.85 27.27 -14.66
N THR A 281 2.46 28.31 -15.25
CA THR A 281 3.41 29.19 -14.54
C THR A 281 2.77 30.33 -13.75
N THR A 282 1.53 30.71 -14.08
CA THR A 282 0.81 31.80 -13.41
C THR A 282 -0.64 31.42 -13.15
N THR A 283 -1.25 32.00 -12.12
CA THR A 283 -2.67 31.81 -11.79
C THR A 283 -3.59 32.15 -12.96
N GLN A 284 -3.21 33.14 -13.79
CA GLN A 284 -3.98 33.51 -14.98
C GLN A 284 -3.99 32.38 -16.02
N VAL A 285 -2.81 31.82 -16.33
CA VAL A 285 -2.69 30.70 -17.27
C VAL A 285 -3.45 29.48 -16.77
N VAL A 286 -3.39 29.19 -15.47
CA VAL A 286 -4.17 28.11 -14.84
C VAL A 286 -5.67 28.31 -15.07
N LYS A 287 -6.20 29.51 -14.79
CA LYS A 287 -7.62 29.82 -14.99
C LYS A 287 -8.05 29.64 -16.45
N GLU A 288 -7.27 30.17 -17.39
CA GLU A 288 -7.57 30.08 -18.82
C GLU A 288 -7.58 28.63 -19.31
N ARG A 289 -6.57 27.83 -18.90
CA ARG A 289 -6.44 26.42 -19.24
C ARG A 289 -7.59 25.58 -18.67
N MET A 290 -7.93 25.80 -17.40
CA MET A 290 -9.05 25.12 -16.76
C MET A 290 -10.37 25.47 -17.44
N HIS A 291 -10.60 26.75 -17.74
CA HIS A 291 -11.79 27.20 -18.44
C HIS A 291 -11.93 26.56 -19.83
N LYS A 292 -10.85 26.59 -20.63
CA LYS A 292 -10.82 25.93 -21.94
C LYS A 292 -11.10 24.44 -21.84
N TYR A 293 -10.47 23.75 -20.89
CA TYR A 293 -10.69 22.32 -20.68
C TYR A 293 -12.16 22.00 -20.33
N VAL A 294 -12.78 22.80 -19.46
CA VAL A 294 -14.20 22.65 -19.11
C VAL A 294 -15.09 22.84 -20.34
N LEU A 295 -14.86 23.91 -21.13
CA LEU A 295 -15.63 24.17 -22.34
C LEU A 295 -15.51 23.05 -23.38
N ASP A 296 -14.29 22.56 -23.63
CA ASP A 296 -14.05 21.47 -24.57
C ASP A 296 -14.76 20.18 -24.13
N ARG A 297 -14.88 19.94 -22.81
CA ARG A 297 -15.61 18.79 -22.25
C ARG A 297 -17.13 18.94 -22.36
N LEU A 298 -17.67 20.15 -22.23
CA LEU A 298 -19.10 20.41 -22.42
C LEU A 298 -19.54 20.18 -23.87
N ASN A 299 -18.68 20.49 -24.84
CA ASN A 299 -18.96 20.28 -26.26
C ASN A 299 -18.97 18.80 -26.69
N ASN A 300 -18.44 17.89 -25.86
CA ASN A 300 -18.38 16.46 -26.16
C ASN A 300 -19.68 15.68 -25.86
N GLY A 301 -20.80 16.37 -25.62
CA GLY A 301 -22.12 15.75 -25.41
C GLY A 301 -22.25 14.90 -24.14
N ARG A 302 -21.26 14.95 -23.24
CA ARG A 302 -21.33 14.26 -21.94
C ARG A 302 -22.21 15.08 -21.00
N VAL A 303 -23.21 14.42 -20.41
CA VAL A 303 -24.01 15.02 -19.34
C VAL A 303 -23.07 15.35 -18.17
N PRO A 304 -22.99 16.61 -17.72
CA PRO A 304 -22.18 16.98 -16.57
C PRO A 304 -22.62 16.21 -15.32
N LEU A 305 -21.67 15.83 -14.47
CA LEU A 305 -21.98 15.32 -13.14
C LEU A 305 -22.56 16.48 -12.32
N CYS A 306 -23.85 16.43 -12.06
CA CYS A 306 -24.52 17.40 -11.20
C CYS A 306 -24.40 16.97 -9.75
N ILE A 307 -24.13 17.93 -8.85
CA ILE A 307 -24.28 17.70 -7.42
C ILE A 307 -25.76 17.40 -7.16
N ASN A 308 -26.07 16.38 -6.36
CA ASN A 308 -27.43 16.10 -5.93
C ASN A 308 -27.77 16.96 -4.69
N PRO A 309 -28.52 18.07 -4.83
CA PRO A 309 -28.84 18.94 -3.70
C PRO A 309 -29.77 18.28 -2.68
N GLN A 310 -30.42 17.17 -3.05
CA GLN A 310 -31.31 16.40 -2.18
C GLN A 310 -30.58 15.32 -1.38
N SER A 311 -29.27 15.12 -1.61
CA SER A 311 -28.47 14.18 -0.83
C SER A 311 -28.42 14.58 0.64
N ALA A 312 -28.52 13.61 1.54
CA ALA A 312 -28.35 13.84 2.99
C ALA A 312 -26.99 14.47 3.31
N ALA A 313 -25.96 14.18 2.50
CA ALA A 313 -24.62 14.75 2.63
C ALA A 313 -24.51 16.20 2.08
N PHE A 314 -25.46 16.65 1.24
CA PHE A 314 -25.36 17.97 0.59
C PHE A 314 -25.40 19.12 1.59
N LYS A 315 -26.24 19.03 2.64
CA LYS A 315 -26.30 20.06 3.70
C LYS A 315 -24.95 20.21 4.41
N SER A 316 -24.30 19.09 4.72
CA SER A 316 -22.97 19.08 5.35
C SER A 316 -21.89 19.59 4.40
N PHE A 317 -21.95 19.24 3.12
CA PHE A 317 -21.04 19.74 2.09
C PHE A 317 -21.18 21.26 1.89
N ALA A 318 -22.41 21.76 1.78
CA ALA A 318 -22.70 23.18 1.58
C ALA A 318 -22.31 24.05 2.79
N SER A 319 -22.33 23.49 4.00
CA SER A 319 -21.85 24.15 5.22
C SER A 319 -20.37 23.90 5.53
N SER A 320 -19.70 23.02 4.78
CA SER A 320 -18.30 22.69 5.00
C SER A 320 -17.42 23.85 4.54
N THR A 321 -16.86 24.61 5.47
CA THR A 321 -15.69 25.44 5.21
C THR A 321 -14.52 24.49 4.96
N VAL A 322 -14.18 24.25 3.70
CA VAL A 322 -12.99 23.48 3.31
C VAL A 322 -11.76 24.30 3.70
N ALA A 323 -11.34 24.12 4.97
CA ALA A 323 -10.12 24.54 5.67
C ALA A 323 -10.46 24.86 7.13
N GLN A 324 -10.50 23.84 8.00
CA GLN A 324 -10.40 24.08 9.44
C GLN A 324 -8.91 24.31 9.79
N PRO A 325 -8.55 25.29 10.64
CA PRO A 325 -7.16 25.55 11.02
C PRO A 325 -6.46 24.35 11.68
N SER A 326 -7.21 23.38 12.22
CA SER A 326 -6.68 22.12 12.75
C SER A 326 -6.24 21.12 11.68
N GLU A 327 -6.61 21.35 10.42
CA GLU A 327 -6.13 20.60 9.24
C GLU A 327 -4.97 21.31 8.54
N LEU A 328 -4.61 22.53 8.99
CA LEU A 328 -3.38 23.17 8.55
C LEU A 328 -2.20 22.48 9.24
N PRO A 329 -1.21 22.04 8.48
CA PRO A 329 -0.07 21.37 9.05
C PRO A 329 0.75 22.29 9.96
N PRO A 330 1.37 21.76 11.02
CA PRO A 330 2.49 22.44 11.65
C PRO A 330 3.60 22.66 10.61
N SER A 331 4.27 23.81 10.73
CA SER A 331 5.35 24.25 9.86
C SER A 331 6.42 23.16 9.61
N PRO A 332 6.98 23.04 8.39
CA PRO A 332 8.09 22.12 8.08
C PRO A 332 9.32 22.29 8.98
N HIS A 333 9.40 23.43 9.68
CA HIS A 333 10.46 23.79 10.62
C HIS A 333 10.33 23.14 12.00
N HIS A 334 9.45 22.15 12.20
CA HIS A 334 9.31 21.45 13.49
C HIS A 334 10.54 20.63 13.94
N TRP A 335 11.59 20.57 13.12
CA TRP A 335 12.89 19.99 13.47
C TRP A 335 13.91 21.02 13.97
N GLU A 336 13.53 22.29 14.11
CA GLU A 336 14.39 23.35 14.68
C GLU A 336 14.31 23.43 16.22
#